data_AF-A0AAU8XWB1-F1
#
_entry.id   AF-A0AAU8XWB1-F1
#
_cell.length_a   1.000
_cell.length_b   1.000
_cell.length_c   1.000
_cell.angle_alpha   90.00
_cell.angle_beta   90.00
_cell.angle_gamma   90.00
#
_symmetry.space_group_name_H-M   'P 1'
#
loop_
_entity.id
_entity.type
_entity.pdbx_description
1 polymer ?
#
loop_
_entity_poly.entity_id
_entity_poly.type
_entity_poly.pdbx_seq_one_letter_code
_entity_poly.pdbx_strand_id
1 'polypeptide(L)'
;MILGADFQTSSVAETPIAVKQWAENTNYRLENSQTKDEFLQNLMAAHINFEQIHPFEDGNGRTGRELINLELAKNEMPFLIIPIQ
;
A
#
# COMPACT_ATOMS: atom_id res chain seq x y z
N MET A 1 8.99 -8.85 11.75
CA MET A 1 9.95 -7.74 11.93
C MET A 1 10.62 -7.51 10.59
N ILE A 2 10.58 -6.27 10.09
CA ILE A 2 11.32 -5.90 8.87
C ILE A 2 12.75 -5.57 9.28
N LEU A 3 13.73 -6.26 8.70
CA LEU A 3 15.14 -5.99 9.00
C LEU A 3 15.50 -4.56 8.56
N GLY A 4 16.12 -3.79 9.46
CA GLY A 4 16.54 -2.41 9.20
C GLY A 4 15.46 -1.34 9.39
N ALA A 5 14.28 -1.69 9.92
CA ALA A 5 13.22 -0.74 10.25
C ALA A 5 13.09 -0.54 11.77
N ASP A 6 12.86 0.70 12.20
CA ASP A 6 12.66 1.07 13.61
C ASP A 6 11.19 0.92 14.08
N PHE A 7 10.34 0.27 13.29
CA PHE A 7 8.92 0.09 13.62
C PHE A 7 8.52 -1.39 13.73
N GLN A 8 7.52 -1.66 14.58
CA GLN A 8 6.90 -2.97 14.69
C GLN A 8 5.77 -3.13 13.67
N THR A 9 5.67 -4.32 13.10
CA THR A 9 4.59 -4.70 12.21
C THR A 9 3.36 -5.15 13.00
N SER A 10 2.21 -5.26 12.35
CA SER A 10 1.00 -5.81 12.98
C SER A 10 1.24 -7.21 13.54
N SER A 11 0.58 -7.55 14.65
CA SER A 11 0.59 -8.91 15.17
C SER A 11 -0.22 -9.85 14.26
N VAL A 12 0.03 -11.16 14.34
CA VAL A 12 -0.71 -12.17 13.55
C VAL A 12 -2.21 -12.10 13.82
N ALA A 13 -2.61 -11.83 15.06
CA ALA A 13 -4.02 -11.74 15.44
C ALA A 13 -4.70 -10.48 14.87
N GLU A 14 -3.97 -9.37 14.76
CA GLU A 14 -4.50 -8.10 14.27
C GLU A 14 -4.44 -7.97 12.75
N THR A 15 -3.52 -8.70 12.11
CA THR A 15 -3.25 -8.60 10.66
C THR A 15 -4.51 -8.69 9.80
N PRO A 16 -5.43 -9.67 9.98
CA PRO A 16 -6.63 -9.74 9.15
C PRO A 16 -7.54 -8.51 9.28
N ILE A 17 -7.65 -7.96 10.50
CA ILE A 17 -8.46 -6.77 10.78
C ILE A 17 -7.79 -5.54 10.18
N ALA A 18 -6.48 -5.40 10.37
CA ALA A 18 -5.69 -4.28 9.85
C ALA A 18 -5.74 -4.23 8.31
N VAL A 19 -5.57 -5.37 7.62
CA VAL A 19 -5.68 -5.45 6.15
C VAL A 19 -7.09 -5.06 5.69
N LYS A 20 -8.14 -5.53 6.37
CA LYS A 20 -9.52 -5.18 6.02
C LYS A 20 -9.76 -3.67 6.14
N GLN A 21 -9.38 -3.09 7.27
CA GLN A 21 -9.50 -1.65 7.49
C GLN A 21 -8.66 -0.84 6.50
N TRP A 22 -7.45 -1.30 6.19
CA TRP A 22 -6.59 -0.70 5.19
C TRP A 22 -7.24 -0.71 3.80
N ALA A 23 -7.83 -1.83 3.38
CA ALA A 23 -8.48 -1.94 2.08
C ALA A 23 -9.70 -1.00 1.98
N GLU A 24 -10.57 -1.01 3.00
CA GLU A 24 -11.76 -0.14 3.06
C GLU A 24 -11.38 1.35 3.04
N ASN A 25 -10.41 1.76 3.85
CA ASN A 25 -9.94 3.14 3.91
C ASN A 25 -9.21 3.57 2.63
N THR A 26 -8.45 2.67 2.02
CA THR A 26 -7.75 2.94 0.76
C THR A 26 -8.76 3.19 -0.36
N ASN A 27 -9.73 2.29 -0.53
CA ASN A 27 -10.78 2.45 -1.54
C ASN A 27 -11.52 3.78 -1.35
N TYR A 28 -11.95 4.08 -0.13
CA TYR A 28 -12.64 5.33 0.18
C TYR A 28 -11.80 6.56 -0.20
N ARG A 29 -10.51 6.61 0.18
CA ARG A 29 -9.64 7.76 -0.12
C ARG A 29 -9.35 7.92 -1.61
N LEU A 30 -9.12 6.82 -2.32
CA LEU A 30 -8.86 6.85 -3.75
C LEU A 30 -10.11 7.31 -4.54
N GLU A 31 -11.28 6.77 -4.21
CA GLU A 31 -12.56 7.17 -4.84
C GLU A 31 -12.92 8.64 -4.59
N ASN A 32 -12.52 9.21 -3.45
CA ASN A 32 -12.85 10.58 -3.06
C ASN A 32 -11.73 11.59 -3.38
N SER A 33 -10.65 11.18 -4.05
CA SER A 33 -9.58 12.09 -4.46
C SER A 33 -10.08 13.05 -5.54
N GLN A 34 -9.99 14.36 -5.29
CA GLN A 34 -10.51 15.40 -6.19
C GLN A 34 -9.52 15.79 -7.28
N THR A 35 -8.23 15.52 -7.06
CA THR A 35 -7.16 15.84 -7.99
C THR A 35 -6.24 14.65 -8.19
N LYS A 36 -5.51 14.64 -9.31
CA LYS A 36 -4.49 13.63 -9.59
C LYS A 36 -3.39 13.60 -8.52
N ASP A 37 -2.99 14.76 -8.01
CA ASP A 37 -1.96 14.85 -6.97
C ASP A 37 -2.47 14.28 -5.64
N GLU A 38 -3.71 14.56 -5.28
CA GLU A 38 -4.35 13.96 -4.10
C GLU A 38 -4.47 12.44 -4.23
N PHE A 39 -4.89 11.94 -5.40
CA PHE A 39 -4.94 10.51 -5.69
C PHE A 39 -3.57 9.85 -5.49
N LEU A 40 -2.51 10.44 -6.07
CA LEU A 40 -1.16 9.93 -5.94
C LEU A 40 -0.66 9.96 -4.48
N GLN A 41 -0.94 11.03 -3.73
CA GLN A 41 -0.60 11.10 -2.30
C GLN A 41 -1.32 10.04 -1.48
N ASN A 42 -2.62 9.84 -1.74
CA ASN A 42 -3.42 8.81 -1.08
C ASN A 42 -2.92 7.40 -1.42
N LEU A 43 -2.55 7.14 -2.67
CA LEU A 43 -1.98 5.86 -3.11
C LEU A 43 -0.62 5.57 -2.45
N MET A 44 0.25 6.59 -2.33
CA MET A 44 1.53 6.45 -1.64
C MET A 44 1.37 6.23 -0.14
N ALA A 45 0.43 6.92 0.50
CA ALA A 45 0.09 6.68 1.90
C ALA A 45 -0.46 5.25 2.09
N ALA A 46 -1.29 4.76 1.17
CA ALA A 46 -1.80 3.39 1.21
C ALA A 46 -0.67 2.35 1.11
N HIS A 47 0.32 2.56 0.22
CA HIS A 47 1.48 1.68 0.11
C HIS A 47 2.30 1.63 1.41
N ILE A 48 2.61 2.78 2.01
CA ILE A 48 3.36 2.84 3.28
C ILE A 48 2.61 2.08 4.38
N ASN A 49 1.31 2.31 4.50
CA ASN A 49 0.48 1.64 5.51
C ASN A 49 0.44 0.12 5.29
N PHE A 50 0.39 -0.34 4.03
CA PHE A 50 0.43 -1.78 3.71
C PHE A 50 1.77 -2.41 4.13
N GLU A 51 2.90 -1.77 3.83
CA GLU A 51 4.22 -2.25 4.23
C GLU A 51 4.39 -2.29 5.75
N GLN A 52 3.77 -1.35 6.48
CA GLN A 52 3.74 -1.33 7.94
C GLN A 52 2.91 -2.47 8.54
N ILE A 53 1.78 -2.84 7.92
CA ILE A 53 0.99 -4.01 8.34
C ILE A 53 1.81 -5.28 8.14
N HIS A 54 2.51 -5.38 7.00
CA HIS A 54 3.35 -6.53 6.63
C HIS A 54 2.61 -7.88 6.69
N PRO A 55 1.51 -8.04 5.94
CA PRO A 55 0.54 -9.11 6.16
C PRO A 55 1.01 -10.50 5.73
N PHE A 56 2.07 -10.60 4.93
CA PHE A 56 2.59 -11.87 4.41
C PHE A 56 3.93 -12.23 5.04
N GLU A 57 4.25 -13.53 5.05
CA GLU A 57 5.56 -14.02 5.51
C GLU A 57 6.71 -13.52 4.61
N ASP A 58 6.47 -13.47 3.30
CA ASP A 58 7.38 -12.91 2.29
C ASP A 58 6.54 -12.22 1.20
N GLY A 59 7.19 -11.34 0.43
CA GLY A 59 6.61 -10.76 -0.78
C GLY A 59 5.92 -9.42 -0.56
N ASN A 60 5.88 -8.89 0.66
CA ASN A 60 5.22 -7.62 0.99
C ASN A 60 5.64 -6.49 0.03
N GLY A 61 6.93 -6.20 -0.08
CA GLY A 61 7.44 -5.18 -1.00
C GLY A 61 7.05 -5.40 -2.47
N ARG A 62 6.99 -6.65 -2.94
CA ARG A 62 6.56 -6.97 -4.33
C ARG A 62 5.06 -6.69 -4.47
N THR A 63 4.25 -7.24 -3.58
CA THR A 63 2.80 -7.05 -3.57
C THR A 63 2.42 -5.58 -3.41
N GLY A 64 3.06 -4.84 -2.51
CA GLY A 64 2.83 -3.41 -2.29
C GLY A 64 3.09 -2.57 -3.54
N ARG A 65 4.11 -2.91 -4.34
CA ARG A 65 4.38 -2.23 -5.64
C ARG A 65 3.39 -2.63 -6.73
N GLU A 66 3.00 -3.90 -6.80
CA GLU A 66 1.98 -4.34 -7.75
C GLU A 66 0.60 -3.73 -7.44
N LEU A 67 0.26 -3.52 -6.17
CA LEU A 67 -0.96 -2.81 -5.77
C LEU A 67 -0.96 -1.35 -6.24
N ILE A 68 0.20 -0.66 -6.20
CA ILE A 68 0.32 0.69 -6.79
C ILE A 68 0.03 0.63 -8.29
N ASN A 69 0.69 -0.27 -9.01
CA ASN A 69 0.53 -0.37 -10.46
C ASN A 69 -0.88 -0.80 -10.87
N LEU A 70 -1.56 -1.63 -10.06
CA LEU A 70 -2.96 -1.97 -10.26
C LEU A 70 -3.86 -0.72 -10.25
N GLU A 71 -3.70 0.17 -9.26
CA GLU A 71 -4.49 1.40 -9.18
C GLU A 71 -4.11 2.41 -10.27
N LEU A 72 -2.83 2.50 -10.64
CA LEU A 72 -2.40 3.31 -11.78
C LEU A 72 -3.03 2.81 -13.10
N ALA A 73 -3.04 1.49 -13.32
CA ALA A 73 -3.63 0.88 -14.51
C ALA A 73 -5.13 1.17 -14.62
N LYS A 74 -5.88 1.04 -13.51
CA LYS A 74 -7.32 1.36 -13.44
C LYS A 74 -7.63 2.81 -13.80
N ASN A 75 -6.68 3.72 -13.60
CA ASN A 75 -6.81 5.14 -13.90
C ASN A 75 -6.08 5.55 -15.19
N GLU A 76 -5.74 4.58 -16.05
CA GLU A 76 -5.04 4.81 -17.33
C GLU A 76 -3.72 5.58 -17.18
N MET A 77 -3.05 5.39 -16.04
CA MET A 77 -1.77 6.02 -15.71
C MET A 77 -0.60 5.09 -16.02
N PRO A 78 0.58 5.64 -16.40
CA PRO A 78 1.77 4.84 -16.63
C PRO A 78 2.21 4.14 -15.34
N PHE A 79 2.79 2.96 -15.49
CA PHE A 79 3.27 2.17 -14.36
C PHE A 79 4.47 2.84 -13.70
N LEU A 80 4.56 2.69 -12.38
CA LEU A 80 5.72 3.08 -11.60
C LEU A 80 6.71 1.94 -11.58
N ILE A 81 7.95 2.21 -12.02
CA ILE A 81 9.08 1.31 -11.86
C ILE A 81 10.02 1.92 -10.82
N ILE A 82 10.13 1.25 -9.68
CA ILE A 82 11.10 1.61 -8.64
C ILE A 82 12.37 0.80 -8.91
N PRO A 83 13.49 1.44 -9.29
CA PRO A 83 14.73 0.74 -9.53
C PRO A 83 15.27 0.16 -8.21
N ILE A 84 15.90 -1.02 -8.32
CA ILE A 84 16.66 -1.61 -7.23
C ILE A 84 17.94 -0.79 -7.10
N GLN A 85 18.21 -0.26 -5.90
CA GLN A 85 19.51 0.35 -5.58
C GLN A 85 20.56 -0.73 -5.35
#